data_AF-X6P7T9-F1
#
_entry.id   AF-X6P7T9-F1
#
_cell.length_a   1.000
_cell.length_b   1.000
_cell.length_c   1.000
_cell.angle_alpha   90.00
_cell.angle_beta   90.00
_cell.angle_gamma   90.00
#
_symmetry.space_group_name_H-M   'P 1'
#
loop_
_entity.id
_entity.type
_entity.pdbx_description
1 polymer ?
#
loop_
_entity_poly.entity_id
_entity_poly.type
_entity_poly.pdbx_seq_one_letter_code
_entity_poly.pdbx_strand_id
1 'polypeptide(L)'
;MSIHALDLLDNVFELVDKEPVVEYVILKEEHVSEALKVLNDAFQYDEVKEPPNQHVPYRIFIDFYGDWIAHFWQKQTFVAALHKYNRSVIGICLGEHYDDTTIPPPYNDILYDVEKEKPYIEKIFALCDDLKLEWVRKHREKGPMFYIEILAVQYKYRNRGIATNLIRESVRIAQQLKPQFGFHTVFAECANVRFTLFFFLIL
;
A
#
# COMPACT_ATOMS: atom_id res chain seq x y z
N MET A 1 16.18 -5.68 22.77
CA MET A 1 16.95 -4.50 22.29
C MET A 1 16.00 -3.32 22.23
N SER A 2 16.37 -2.14 22.75
CA SER A 2 15.46 -0.98 22.71
C SER A 2 15.39 -0.40 21.30
N ILE A 3 14.27 0.25 20.95
CA ILE A 3 14.09 0.96 19.66
C ILE A 3 15.21 1.97 19.44
N HIS A 4 15.59 2.69 20.50
CA HIS A 4 16.69 3.65 20.49
C HIS A 4 18.04 3.01 20.11
N ALA A 5 18.32 1.78 20.54
CA ALA A 5 19.56 1.09 20.18
C ALA A 5 19.59 0.68 18.70
N LEU A 6 18.44 0.33 18.12
CA LEU A 6 18.33 0.02 16.69
C LEU A 6 18.49 1.30 15.85
N ASP A 7 17.88 2.41 16.25
CA ASP A 7 18.04 3.69 15.56
C ASP A 7 19.49 4.17 15.57
N LEU A 8 20.20 4.00 16.69
CA LEU A 8 21.62 4.31 16.78
C LEU A 8 22.46 3.43 15.86
N LEU A 9 22.14 2.14 15.75
CA LEU A 9 22.83 1.24 14.82
C LEU A 9 22.60 1.63 13.37
N ASP A 10 21.35 1.93 12.98
CA ASP A 10 21.02 2.38 11.63
C ASP A 10 21.77 3.66 11.27
N ASN A 11 21.81 4.64 12.18
CA ASN A 11 22.55 5.89 11.98
C ASN A 11 24.07 5.63 11.81
N VAL A 12 24.63 4.70 12.60
CA VAL A 12 26.04 4.31 12.46
C VAL A 12 26.27 3.65 11.10
N PHE A 13 25.39 2.77 10.65
CA PHE A 13 25.50 2.12 9.35
C PHE A 13 25.44 3.13 8.19
N GLU A 14 24.48 4.06 8.21
CA GLU A 14 24.39 5.12 7.19
C GLU A 14 25.66 5.99 7.14
N LEU A 15 26.24 6.30 8.31
CA LEU A 15 27.47 7.09 8.40
C LEU A 15 28.71 6.34 7.88
N VAL A 16 28.81 5.05 8.14
CA VAL A 16 29.94 4.21 7.73
C VAL A 16 29.88 3.90 6.24
N ASP A 17 28.72 3.45 5.76
CA ASP A 17 28.56 3.01 4.37
C ASP A 17 28.27 4.17 3.42
N LYS A 18 27.91 5.34 3.94
CA LYS A 18 27.48 6.53 3.15
C LYS A 18 26.32 6.23 2.19
N GLU A 19 25.51 5.24 2.52
CA GLU A 19 24.34 4.80 1.77
C GLU A 19 23.13 4.66 2.69
N PRO A 20 21.90 4.84 2.18
CA PRO A 20 20.68 4.59 2.96
C PRO A 20 20.62 3.13 3.44
N VAL A 21 20.12 2.91 4.66
CA VAL A 21 19.87 1.54 5.19
C VAL A 21 18.67 0.84 4.53
N VAL A 22 18.04 1.47 3.53
CA VAL A 22 16.81 1.00 2.88
C VAL A 22 17.05 0.71 1.41
N GLU A 23 16.71 -0.50 0.99
CA GLU A 23 16.66 -0.92 -0.40
C GLU A 23 15.20 -1.02 -0.85
N TYR A 24 14.89 -0.65 -2.08
CA TYR A 24 13.55 -0.76 -2.64
C TYR A 24 13.54 -1.83 -3.73
N VAL A 25 12.66 -2.81 -3.60
CA VAL A 25 12.58 -3.97 -4.50
C VAL A 25 11.14 -4.24 -4.91
N ILE A 26 10.95 -4.94 -6.01
CA ILE A 26 9.64 -5.56 -6.31
C ILE A 26 9.37 -6.62 -5.22
N LEU A 27 8.16 -6.61 -4.66
CA LEU A 27 7.73 -7.57 -3.65
C LEU A 27 7.83 -8.99 -4.23
N LYS A 28 8.40 -9.90 -3.45
CA LYS A 28 8.57 -11.31 -3.81
C LYS A 28 7.86 -12.18 -2.78
N GLU A 29 7.64 -13.44 -3.15
CA GLU A 29 6.98 -14.44 -2.30
C GLU A 29 7.60 -14.50 -0.89
N GLU A 30 8.94 -14.50 -0.79
CA GLU A 30 9.63 -14.58 0.50
C GLU A 30 9.35 -13.39 1.44
N HIS A 31 8.85 -12.28 0.91
CA HIS A 31 8.57 -11.05 1.65
C HIS A 31 7.08 -10.88 1.99
N VAL A 32 6.18 -11.70 1.44
CA VAL A 32 4.72 -11.54 1.57
C VAL A 32 4.28 -11.56 3.03
N SER A 33 4.77 -12.51 3.83
CA SER A 33 4.39 -12.61 5.25
C SER A 33 4.80 -11.36 6.05
N GLU A 34 6.00 -10.83 5.80
CA GLU A 34 6.45 -9.60 6.46
C GLU A 34 5.70 -8.37 5.95
N ALA A 35 5.37 -8.30 4.67
CA ALA A 35 4.53 -7.24 4.10
C ALA A 35 3.15 -7.19 4.77
N LEU A 36 2.50 -8.35 4.97
CA LEU A 36 1.25 -8.46 5.71
C LEU A 36 1.40 -7.93 7.14
N LYS A 37 2.49 -8.28 7.81
CA LYS A 37 2.77 -7.76 9.15
C LYS A 37 2.98 -6.24 9.16
N VAL A 38 3.69 -5.68 8.18
CA VAL A 38 3.88 -4.22 8.07
C VAL A 38 2.56 -3.51 7.89
N LEU A 39 1.70 -4.03 7.01
CA LEU A 39 0.35 -3.52 6.83
C LEU A 39 -0.38 -3.53 8.16
N ASN A 40 -0.38 -4.69 8.82
CA ASN A 40 -1.07 -4.90 10.07
C ASN A 40 -0.67 -3.90 11.17
N ASP A 41 0.64 -3.76 11.37
CA ASP A 41 1.20 -2.86 12.37
C ASP A 41 0.93 -1.39 11.98
N ALA A 42 1.04 -1.03 10.71
CA ALA A 42 0.81 0.35 10.27
C ALA A 42 -0.63 0.81 10.55
N PHE A 43 -1.61 -0.08 10.43
CA PHE A 43 -3.02 0.20 10.70
C PHE A 43 -3.36 0.20 12.20
N GLN A 44 -2.69 -0.60 13.05
CA GLN A 44 -2.90 -0.58 14.50
C GLN A 44 -2.34 0.67 15.20
N TYR A 45 -1.20 1.18 14.74
CA TYR A 45 -0.42 2.19 15.46
C TYR A 45 -0.62 3.63 14.96
N ASP A 46 -1.54 3.86 14.02
CA ASP A 46 -1.85 5.23 13.62
C ASP A 46 -2.86 5.89 14.57
N GLU A 47 -2.67 7.18 14.83
CA GLU A 47 -3.70 8.06 15.41
C GLU A 47 -4.83 8.35 14.42
N VAL A 48 -5.23 7.37 13.60
CA VAL A 48 -6.61 7.40 13.14
C VAL A 48 -7.39 7.11 14.42
N LYS A 49 -7.83 8.19 15.12
CA LYS A 49 -8.95 8.10 16.07
C LYS A 49 -9.90 7.15 15.40
N GLU A 50 -10.06 5.95 15.95
CA GLU A 50 -10.73 4.83 15.29
C GLU A 50 -11.76 5.40 14.32
N PRO A 51 -11.70 5.17 12.99
CA PRO A 51 -12.93 5.35 12.22
C PRO A 51 -13.88 4.47 13.01
N PRO A 52 -14.87 5.06 13.70
CA PRO A 52 -15.39 4.52 14.96
C PRO A 52 -15.60 3.04 14.72
N ASN A 53 -15.16 2.15 15.62
CA ASN A 53 -15.20 0.67 15.48
C ASN A 53 -16.53 0.08 14.92
N GLN A 54 -17.53 0.93 14.72
CA GLN A 54 -18.75 0.86 13.94
C GLN A 54 -18.62 0.59 12.43
N HIS A 55 -17.50 0.88 11.74
CA HIS A 55 -17.48 0.81 10.26
C HIS A 55 -16.89 -0.47 9.65
N VAL A 56 -15.69 -0.91 10.01
CA VAL A 56 -15.16 -2.24 9.64
C VAL A 56 -14.28 -2.78 10.79
N PRO A 57 -14.62 -3.93 11.40
CA PRO A 57 -13.75 -4.62 12.33
C PRO A 57 -12.33 -4.80 11.78
N TYR A 58 -11.33 -4.44 12.57
CA TYR A 58 -9.91 -4.57 12.24
C TYR A 58 -9.50 -5.94 11.65
N ARG A 59 -10.10 -7.03 12.16
CA ARG A 59 -9.93 -8.37 11.60
C ARG A 59 -10.28 -8.46 10.11
N ILE A 60 -11.44 -7.92 9.73
CA ILE A 60 -11.95 -7.96 8.36
C ILE A 60 -11.01 -7.19 7.42
N PHE A 61 -10.47 -6.06 7.88
CA PHE A 61 -9.47 -5.30 7.13
C PHE A 61 -8.22 -6.15 6.85
N ILE A 62 -7.71 -6.85 7.86
CA ILE A 62 -6.54 -7.74 7.70
C ILE A 62 -6.85 -8.88 6.75
N ASP A 63 -7.99 -9.56 6.94
CA ASP A 63 -8.33 -10.73 6.14
C ASP A 63 -8.47 -10.35 4.66
N PHE A 64 -9.10 -9.21 4.39
CA PHE A 64 -9.30 -8.70 3.04
C PHE A 64 -7.97 -8.33 2.34
N TYR A 65 -7.14 -7.51 2.97
CA TYR A 65 -5.86 -7.12 2.36
C TYR A 65 -4.78 -8.21 2.45
N GLY A 66 -4.95 -9.12 3.40
CA GLY A 66 -4.24 -10.39 3.51
C GLY A 66 -4.39 -11.21 2.24
N ASP A 67 -5.64 -11.45 1.88
CA ASP A 67 -6.01 -12.15 0.66
C ASP A 67 -5.51 -11.40 -0.59
N TRP A 68 -5.69 -10.08 -0.63
CA TRP A 68 -5.25 -9.25 -1.76
C TRP A 68 -3.75 -9.39 -2.03
N ILE A 69 -2.92 -9.18 -1.00
CA ILE A 69 -1.46 -9.28 -1.17
C ILE A 69 -1.08 -10.71 -1.57
N ALA A 70 -1.69 -11.73 -0.96
CA ALA A 70 -1.42 -13.13 -1.25
C ALA A 70 -1.76 -13.53 -2.70
N HIS A 71 -2.82 -12.95 -3.28
CA HIS A 71 -3.23 -13.25 -4.65
C HIS A 71 -2.54 -12.38 -5.70
N PHE A 72 -2.19 -11.13 -5.37
CA PHE A 72 -1.78 -10.16 -6.38
C PHE A 72 -0.28 -9.81 -6.39
N TRP A 73 0.53 -10.31 -5.45
CA TRP A 73 1.98 -10.08 -5.45
C TRP A 73 2.66 -10.54 -6.76
N GLN A 74 2.09 -11.56 -7.41
CA GLN A 74 2.59 -12.10 -8.69
C GLN A 74 2.50 -11.11 -9.86
N LYS A 75 1.71 -10.03 -9.74
CA LYS A 75 1.62 -8.97 -10.74
C LYS A 75 2.94 -8.20 -10.93
N GLN A 76 3.92 -8.36 -10.02
CA GLN A 76 5.22 -7.69 -10.04
C GLN A 76 5.15 -6.14 -10.03
N THR A 77 4.03 -5.59 -9.57
CA THR A 77 3.80 -4.14 -9.50
C THR A 77 3.91 -3.59 -8.08
N PHE A 78 4.01 -4.48 -7.09
CA PHE A 78 4.12 -4.13 -5.68
C PHE A 78 5.58 -3.87 -5.30
N VAL A 79 5.82 -2.82 -4.53
CA VAL A 79 7.14 -2.41 -4.07
C VAL A 79 7.26 -2.66 -2.58
N ALA A 80 8.38 -3.25 -2.16
CA ALA A 80 8.77 -3.39 -0.77
C ALA A 80 10.02 -2.54 -0.49
N ALA A 81 10.02 -1.87 0.66
CA ALA A 81 11.22 -1.30 1.27
C ALA A 81 11.80 -2.35 2.22
N LEU A 82 13.03 -2.77 1.96
CA LEU A 82 13.77 -3.72 2.78
C LEU A 82 14.86 -2.99 3.55
N HIS A 83 15.08 -3.40 4.79
CA HIS A 83 16.25 -2.95 5.53
C HIS A 83 17.49 -3.73 5.04
N LYS A 84 18.53 -3.02 4.59
CA LYS A 84 19.65 -3.54 3.80
C LYS A 84 20.35 -4.73 4.45
N TYR A 85 20.55 -4.70 5.77
CA TYR A 85 21.37 -5.66 6.49
C TYR A 85 20.62 -6.90 6.99
N ASN A 86 19.42 -6.72 7.53
CA ASN A 86 18.63 -7.81 8.10
C ASN A 86 17.55 -8.33 7.13
N ARG A 87 17.41 -7.68 5.96
CA ARG A 87 16.46 -8.00 4.89
C ARG A 87 14.98 -7.89 5.28
N SER A 88 14.67 -7.34 6.45
CA SER A 88 13.28 -7.24 6.91
C SER A 88 12.49 -6.24 6.08
N VAL A 89 11.22 -6.53 5.79
CA VAL A 89 10.30 -5.58 5.14
C VAL A 89 9.94 -4.49 6.14
N ILE A 90 10.18 -3.24 5.78
CA ILE A 90 9.92 -2.06 6.63
C ILE A 90 8.84 -1.13 6.08
N GLY A 91 8.48 -1.32 4.80
CA GLY A 91 7.42 -0.57 4.14
C GLY A 91 6.98 -1.25 2.86
N ILE A 92 5.75 -0.98 2.42
CA ILE A 92 5.18 -1.50 1.19
C ILE A 92 4.37 -0.43 0.46
N CYS A 93 4.33 -0.54 -0.86
CA CYS A 93 3.49 0.26 -1.74
C CYS A 93 2.91 -0.67 -2.82
N LEU A 94 1.60 -0.83 -2.79
CA LEU A 94 0.90 -1.72 -3.70
C LEU A 94 0.25 -0.85 -4.78
N GLY A 95 0.83 -0.91 -5.97
CA GLY A 95 0.26 -0.28 -7.14
C GLY A 95 -0.10 -1.32 -8.19
N GLU A 96 -1.12 -1.04 -8.99
CA GLU A 96 -1.55 -1.93 -10.07
C GLU A 96 -2.29 -1.20 -11.19
N HIS A 97 -2.60 -1.93 -12.26
CA HIS A 97 -3.48 -1.43 -13.31
C HIS A 97 -4.87 -1.21 -12.71
N TYR A 98 -5.38 0.01 -12.81
CA TYR A 98 -6.75 0.30 -12.42
C TYR A 98 -7.74 -0.35 -13.41
N ASP A 99 -8.54 -1.28 -12.90
CA ASP A 99 -9.65 -1.89 -13.62
C ASP A 99 -10.96 -1.66 -12.86
N ASP A 100 -11.98 -1.15 -13.55
CA ASP A 100 -13.35 -1.00 -13.02
C ASP A 100 -13.97 -2.34 -12.61
N THR A 101 -13.38 -3.45 -13.09
CA THR A 101 -13.81 -4.81 -12.80
C THR A 101 -13.00 -5.45 -11.69
N THR A 102 -12.54 -4.68 -10.70
CA THR A 102 -11.96 -5.25 -9.49
C THR A 102 -13.03 -6.11 -8.81
N ILE A 103 -13.06 -7.40 -9.15
CA ILE A 103 -13.99 -8.36 -8.60
C ILE A 103 -13.57 -8.47 -7.14
N PRO A 104 -14.41 -8.05 -6.18
CA PRO A 104 -14.07 -8.25 -4.79
C PRO A 104 -13.81 -9.74 -4.60
N PRO A 105 -12.74 -10.11 -3.89
CA PRO A 105 -12.40 -11.50 -3.71
C PRO A 105 -13.62 -12.26 -3.13
N PRO A 106 -13.75 -13.56 -3.42
CA PRO A 106 -14.90 -14.35 -2.99
C PRO A 106 -15.06 -14.22 -1.47
N TYR A 107 -16.05 -13.44 -1.04
CA TYR A 107 -16.26 -13.11 0.38
C TYR A 107 -16.38 -14.36 1.27
N ASN A 108 -16.83 -15.48 0.70
CA ASN A 108 -16.94 -16.76 1.39
C ASN A 108 -15.59 -17.35 1.82
N ASP A 109 -14.49 -16.95 1.18
CA ASP A 109 -13.15 -17.47 1.45
C ASP A 109 -12.40 -16.62 2.49
N ILE A 110 -12.93 -15.42 2.80
CA ILE A 110 -12.25 -14.40 3.61
C ILE A 110 -13.05 -14.02 4.86
N LEU A 111 -14.38 -13.96 4.75
CA LEU A 111 -15.25 -13.50 5.83
C LEU A 111 -15.71 -14.67 6.70
N TYR A 112 -15.75 -14.44 8.01
CA TYR A 112 -16.17 -15.45 8.98
C TYR A 112 -17.70 -15.56 9.03
N ASP A 113 -18.38 -14.42 8.93
CA ASP A 113 -19.82 -14.32 8.86
C ASP A 113 -20.19 -13.41 7.68
N VAL A 114 -20.25 -14.01 6.48
CA VAL A 114 -20.48 -13.29 5.22
C VAL A 114 -21.74 -12.43 5.28
N GLU A 115 -22.83 -12.93 5.88
CA GLU A 115 -24.11 -12.21 5.95
C GLU A 115 -23.99 -10.93 6.76
N LYS A 116 -23.25 -10.96 7.87
CA LYS A 116 -23.03 -9.77 8.70
C LYS A 116 -21.94 -8.86 8.17
N GLU A 117 -20.88 -9.41 7.61
CA GLU A 117 -19.62 -8.69 7.37
C GLU A 117 -19.55 -8.04 6.00
N LYS A 118 -20.11 -8.70 4.98
CA LYS A 118 -20.15 -8.20 3.60
C LYS A 118 -20.75 -6.80 3.48
N PRO A 119 -21.89 -6.45 4.14
CA PRO A 119 -22.48 -5.12 4.02
C PRO A 119 -21.57 -3.98 4.51
N TYR A 120 -20.66 -4.24 5.44
CA TYR A 120 -19.71 -3.22 5.91
C TYR A 120 -18.65 -2.92 4.85
N ILE A 121 -18.11 -3.97 4.25
CA ILE A 121 -17.08 -3.89 3.20
C ILE A 121 -17.65 -3.23 1.95
N GLU A 122 -18.83 -3.66 1.50
CA GLU A 122 -19.49 -3.09 0.32
C GLU A 122 -19.82 -1.60 0.49
N LYS A 123 -20.17 -1.16 1.72
CA LYS A 123 -20.38 0.27 2.00
C LYS A 123 -19.10 1.09 1.88
N ILE A 124 -17.95 0.55 2.32
CA ILE A 124 -16.67 1.24 2.16
C ILE A 124 -16.27 1.28 0.69
N PHE A 125 -16.40 0.17 -0.04
CA PHE A 125 -16.12 0.17 -1.48
C PHE A 125 -16.99 1.15 -2.24
N ALA A 126 -18.30 1.15 -1.99
CA ALA A 126 -19.20 2.13 -2.59
C ALA A 126 -18.80 3.57 -2.27
N LEU A 127 -18.39 3.87 -1.03
CA LEU A 127 -17.90 5.19 -0.66
C LEU A 127 -16.60 5.56 -1.39
N CYS A 128 -15.63 4.65 -1.45
CA CYS A 128 -14.38 4.87 -2.18
C CYS A 128 -14.64 5.11 -3.67
N ASP A 129 -15.49 4.28 -4.28
CA ASP A 129 -15.90 4.41 -5.68
C ASP A 129 -16.58 5.74 -5.94
N ASP A 130 -17.54 6.14 -5.11
CA ASP A 130 -18.22 7.42 -5.21
C ASP A 130 -17.24 8.61 -5.11
N LEU A 131 -16.26 8.54 -4.18
CA LEU A 131 -15.27 9.60 -3.97
C LEU A 131 -14.31 9.76 -5.15
N LYS A 132 -13.95 8.69 -5.86
CA LYS A 132 -13.05 8.74 -7.02
C LYS A 132 -13.78 8.90 -8.35
N LEU A 133 -15.08 8.62 -8.43
CA LEU A 133 -15.84 8.40 -9.66
C LEU A 133 -15.65 9.51 -10.70
N GLU A 134 -15.89 10.77 -10.32
CA GLU A 134 -15.84 11.89 -11.25
C GLU A 134 -14.42 12.07 -11.83
N TRP A 135 -13.41 11.96 -10.96
CA TRP A 135 -12.02 12.12 -11.36
C TRP A 135 -11.55 10.98 -12.25
N VAL A 136 -11.84 9.74 -11.87
CA VAL A 136 -11.52 8.53 -12.63
C VAL A 136 -12.16 8.59 -14.00
N ARG A 137 -13.46 8.94 -14.09
CA ARG A 137 -14.17 9.06 -15.38
C ARG A 137 -13.47 10.05 -16.31
N LYS A 138 -13.10 11.22 -15.79
CA LYS A 138 -12.42 12.28 -16.56
C LYS A 138 -11.03 11.87 -17.09
N HIS A 139 -10.28 11.06 -16.34
CA HIS A 139 -8.92 10.69 -16.72
C HIS A 139 -8.86 9.40 -17.52
N ARG A 140 -9.80 8.48 -17.29
CA ARG A 140 -9.90 7.23 -18.03
C ARG A 140 -10.22 7.43 -19.51
N GLU A 141 -10.97 8.47 -19.86
CA GLU A 141 -11.18 8.89 -21.26
C GLU A 141 -9.87 9.19 -22.00
N LYS A 142 -8.78 9.51 -21.28
CA LYS A 142 -7.46 9.81 -21.85
C LYS A 142 -6.56 8.59 -21.97
N GLY A 143 -6.87 7.50 -21.27
CA GLY A 143 -6.14 6.24 -21.34
C GLY A 143 -6.12 5.45 -20.02
N PRO A 144 -5.46 4.27 -20.03
CA PRO A 144 -5.28 3.43 -18.86
C PRO A 144 -4.58 4.14 -17.70
N MET A 145 -4.91 3.75 -16.48
CA MET A 145 -4.39 4.38 -15.26
C MET A 145 -3.73 3.35 -14.36
N PHE A 146 -2.71 3.80 -13.62
CA PHE A 146 -2.04 3.01 -12.60
C PHE A 146 -2.48 3.53 -11.23
N TYR A 147 -3.01 2.65 -10.39
CA TYR A 147 -3.58 2.98 -9.10
C TYR A 147 -2.67 2.50 -7.98
N ILE A 148 -2.25 3.39 -7.09
CA ILE A 148 -1.58 3.06 -5.83
C ILE A 148 -2.66 2.94 -4.76
N GLU A 149 -2.92 1.72 -4.33
CA GLU A 149 -4.03 1.41 -3.43
C GLU A 149 -3.60 1.40 -1.96
N ILE A 150 -2.41 0.88 -1.69
CA ILE A 150 -1.90 0.74 -0.32
C ILE A 150 -0.51 1.32 -0.21
N LEU A 151 -0.31 2.09 0.86
CA LEU A 151 0.98 2.55 1.30
C LEU A 151 1.10 2.36 2.81
N ALA A 152 2.07 1.56 3.24
CA ALA A 152 2.30 1.30 4.67
C ALA A 152 3.79 1.35 5.00
N VAL A 153 4.13 1.98 6.13
CA VAL A 153 5.49 2.04 6.66
C VAL A 153 5.44 1.73 8.16
N GLN A 154 6.29 0.82 8.61
CA GLN A 154 6.43 0.48 10.02
C GLN A 154 6.68 1.74 10.87
N TYR A 155 6.01 1.85 12.01
CA TYR A 155 6.01 3.06 12.84
C TYR A 155 7.43 3.57 13.17
N LYS A 156 8.36 2.67 13.49
CA LYS A 156 9.74 3.00 13.88
C LYS A 156 10.60 3.57 12.75
N TYR A 157 10.20 3.35 11.50
CA TYR A 157 10.88 3.85 10.31
C TYR A 157 10.16 5.03 9.65
N ARG A 158 9.07 5.54 10.25
CA ARG A 158 8.37 6.74 9.77
C ARG A 158 9.26 7.98 9.86
N ASN A 159 8.90 9.02 9.10
CA ASN A 159 9.62 10.30 9.00
C ASN A 159 11.05 10.21 8.40
N ARG A 160 11.39 9.09 7.74
CA ARG A 160 12.68 8.89 7.04
C ARG A 160 12.58 8.98 5.51
N GLY A 161 11.48 9.53 4.98
CA GLY A 161 11.25 9.64 3.53
C GLY A 161 10.92 8.33 2.80
N ILE A 162 10.79 7.21 3.51
CA ILE A 162 10.52 5.88 2.92
C ILE A 162 9.22 5.87 2.12
N ALA A 163 8.14 6.45 2.65
CA ALA A 163 6.85 6.52 1.96
C ALA A 163 6.97 7.26 0.60
N THR A 164 7.71 8.36 0.57
CA THR A 164 7.96 9.12 -0.66
C THR A 164 8.74 8.31 -1.69
N ASN A 165 9.77 7.59 -1.25
CA ASN A 165 10.56 6.75 -2.17
C ASN A 165 9.79 5.53 -2.67
N LEU A 166 8.95 4.92 -1.82
CA LEU A 166 8.02 3.88 -2.22
C LEU A 166 7.06 4.35 -3.34
N ILE A 167 6.51 5.55 -3.23
CA ILE A 167 5.69 6.16 -4.30
C ILE A 167 6.52 6.37 -5.57
N ARG A 168 7.75 6.91 -5.46
CA ARG A 168 8.63 7.13 -6.62
C ARG A 168 8.94 5.82 -7.36
N GLU A 169 9.24 4.75 -6.62
CA GLU A 169 9.50 3.44 -7.22
C GLU A 169 8.26 2.86 -7.88
N SER A 170 7.08 3.02 -7.27
CA SER A 170 5.81 2.60 -7.88
C SER A 170 5.52 3.35 -9.19
N VAL A 171 5.75 4.68 -9.21
CA VAL A 171 5.66 5.49 -10.43
C VAL A 171 6.68 5.04 -11.49
N ARG A 172 7.90 4.72 -11.09
CA ARG A 172 8.94 4.19 -11.99
C ARG A 172 8.50 2.87 -12.62
N ILE A 173 7.87 1.98 -11.86
CA ILE A 173 7.27 0.74 -12.38
C ILE A 173 6.17 1.07 -13.40
N ALA A 174 5.24 1.98 -13.08
CA ALA A 174 4.19 2.39 -14.01
C ALA A 174 4.76 2.95 -15.33
N GLN A 175 5.84 3.73 -15.27
CA GLN A 175 6.55 4.23 -16.45
C GLN A 175 7.20 3.10 -17.27
N GLN A 176 7.80 2.10 -16.61
CA GLN A 176 8.37 0.93 -17.27
C GLN A 176 7.31 0.07 -17.97
N LEU A 177 6.11 0.03 -17.39
CA LEU A 177 4.97 -0.71 -17.91
C LEU A 177 4.15 0.09 -18.95
N LYS A 178 4.37 1.40 -19.08
CA LYS A 178 3.69 2.29 -20.04
C LYS A 178 3.74 1.80 -21.50
N PRO A 179 4.85 1.26 -22.04
CA PRO A 179 4.88 0.74 -23.41
C PRO A 179 3.94 -0.46 -23.63
N GLN A 180 3.67 -1.24 -22.59
CA GLN A 180 2.82 -2.43 -22.66
C GLN A 180 1.34 -2.10 -22.40
N PHE A 181 1.06 -1.28 -21.39
CA PHE A 181 -0.30 -1.03 -20.91
C PHE A 181 -0.82 0.37 -21.26
N GLY A 182 0.02 1.26 -21.80
CA GLY A 182 -0.40 2.60 -22.23
C GLY A 182 -0.74 3.55 -21.07
N PHE A 183 -0.22 3.32 -19.86
CA PHE A 183 -0.55 4.14 -18.69
C PHE A 183 -0.35 5.65 -18.94
N HIS A 184 -1.43 6.42 -18.76
CA HIS A 184 -1.43 7.86 -18.92
C HIS A 184 -1.28 8.60 -17.57
N THR A 185 -1.70 7.98 -16.48
CA THR A 185 -1.74 8.64 -15.17
C THR A 185 -1.49 7.65 -14.05
N VAL A 186 -0.78 8.11 -13.02
CA VAL A 186 -0.71 7.44 -11.72
C VAL A 186 -1.55 8.22 -10.71
N PHE A 187 -2.37 7.53 -9.93
CA PHE A 187 -3.18 8.13 -8.87
C PHE A 187 -3.25 7.25 -7.63
N ALA A 188 -3.67 7.84 -6.51
CA ALA A 188 -3.85 7.16 -5.23
C ALA A 188 -5.05 7.76 -4.48
N GLU A 189 -5.75 6.95 -3.68
CA GLU A 189 -6.72 7.42 -2.69
C GLU A 189 -6.04 7.57 -1.33
N CYS A 190 -6.15 8.75 -0.71
CA CYS A 190 -5.50 9.05 0.56
C CYS A 190 -6.53 9.21 1.68
N ALA A 191 -6.71 8.19 2.50
CA ALA A 191 -7.63 8.22 3.64
C ALA A 191 -7.04 8.85 4.93
N ASN A 192 -5.72 9.09 4.99
CA ASN A 192 -5.05 9.63 6.16
C ASN A 192 -4.70 11.13 6.02
N VAL A 193 -5.24 11.95 6.92
CA VAL A 193 -5.09 13.42 6.94
C VAL A 193 -3.64 13.88 7.13
N ARG A 194 -2.76 13.08 7.75
CA ARG A 194 -1.32 13.40 7.90
C ARG A 194 -0.56 13.38 6.56
N PHE A 195 -1.12 12.71 5.55
CA PHE A 195 -0.70 12.76 4.15
C PHE A 195 -1.85 13.28 3.30
N THR A 196 -2.32 14.50 3.57
CA THR A 196 -3.19 15.20 2.61
C THR A 196 -2.36 15.61 1.39
N LEU A 197 -2.12 14.66 0.49
CA LEU A 197 -1.58 14.87 -0.84
C LEU A 197 -2.33 13.92 -1.78
N PHE A 198 -3.26 14.46 -2.54
CA PHE A 198 -3.67 13.81 -3.77
C PHE A 198 -2.49 13.91 -4.74
N PHE A 199 -1.77 12.81 -4.94
CA PHE A 199 -0.77 12.74 -5.99
C PHE A 199 -1.45 12.38 -7.29
N PHE A 200 -1.63 13.37 -8.15
CA PHE A 200 -1.98 13.17 -9.54
C PHE A 200 -0.72 13.41 -10.36
N LEU A 201 -0.07 12.32 -10.78
CA LEU A 201 1.10 12.42 -11.65
C LEU A 201 0.69 11.99 -13.06
N ILE A 202 0.69 12.95 -13.98
CA ILE A 202 0.53 12.68 -15.41
C ILE A 202 1.87 12.13 -15.91
N LEU A 203 1.83 10.94 -16.54
CA LEU A 203 3.00 10.21 -17.04
C LEU A 203 3.39 10.57 -18.47
#